data_AF-A0A7X2MTK5-F1
#
_entry.id   AF-A0A7X2MTK5-F1
#
_cell.length_a   1.000
_cell.length_b   1.000
_cell.length_c   1.000
_cell.angle_alpha   90.00
_cell.angle_beta   90.00
_cell.angle_gamma   90.00
#
_symmetry.space_group_name_H-M   'P 1'
#
loop_
_entity.id
_entity.type
_entity.pdbx_description
1 polymer ?
#
loop_
_entity_poly.entity_id
_entity_poly.type
_entity_poly.pdbx_seq_one_letter_code
_entity_poly.pdbx_strand_id
1 'polypeptide(L)'
;AATLDALTQNEREWDALVEQFAVWQQLWHQRGVLPMLRDVMIRRQLAENMLASENGERRLTDLMHLGELLQEASVQLESPHALVRFLAQQIARPNSQASSQQLRLESDRHLVQIITIHKSKGLQYPLVWLPFAAGFR
;
A
#
# COMPACT_ATOMS: atom_id res chain seq x y z
N ALA A 1 16.21 -8.71 14.51
CA ALA A 1 16.31 -9.18 15.91
C ALA A 1 17.21 -8.25 16.72
N ALA A 2 18.50 -8.11 16.40
CA ALA A 2 19.44 -7.28 17.15
C ALA A 2 19.03 -5.80 17.37
N THR A 3 18.34 -5.17 16.41
CA THR A 3 17.87 -3.77 16.55
C THR A 3 16.70 -3.62 17.54
N LEU A 4 15.84 -4.63 17.65
CA LEU A 4 14.74 -4.67 18.64
C LEU A 4 15.30 -4.94 20.05
N ASP A 5 16.30 -5.82 20.16
CA ASP A 5 16.97 -6.10 21.43
C ASP A 5 17.73 -4.86 21.95
N ALA A 6 18.38 -4.09 21.06
CA ALA A 6 19.05 -2.84 21.41
C ALA A 6 18.07 -1.74 21.88
N LEU A 7 16.89 -1.65 21.26
CA LEU A 7 15.81 -0.74 21.70
C LEU A 7 15.27 -1.11 23.08
N THR A 8 15.23 -2.40 23.40
CA THR A 8 14.79 -2.88 24.71
C THR A 8 15.79 -2.56 25.83
N GLN A 9 17.07 -2.36 25.46
CA GLN A 9 18.14 -1.97 26.40
C GLN A 9 18.23 -0.45 26.60
N ASN A 10 17.53 0.35 25.80
CA ASN A 10 17.52 1.81 25.89
C ASN A 10 16.12 2.33 26.22
N GLU A 11 15.80 2.28 27.52
CA GLU A 11 14.49 2.63 28.08
C GLU A 11 13.98 4.01 27.62
N ARG A 12 14.88 4.99 27.45
CA ARG A 12 14.51 6.33 26.96
C ARG A 12 14.07 6.35 25.50
N GLU A 13 14.75 5.60 24.64
CA GLU A 13 14.37 5.50 23.22
C GLU A 13 13.07 4.72 23.05
N TRP A 14 12.87 3.72 23.91
CA TRP A 14 11.61 2.99 23.99
C TRP A 14 10.45 3.89 24.43
N ASP A 15 10.60 4.65 25.50
CA ASP A 15 9.57 5.57 25.99
C ASP A 15 9.19 6.62 24.93
N ALA A 16 10.19 7.22 24.28
CA ALA A 16 9.97 8.17 23.20
C ALA A 16 9.23 7.54 22.00
N LEU A 17 9.47 6.26 21.74
CA LEU A 17 8.76 5.51 20.69
C LEU A 17 7.29 5.27 21.10
N VAL A 18 7.05 4.83 22.32
CA VAL A 18 5.70 4.60 22.86
C VAL A 18 4.88 5.89 22.80
N GLU A 19 5.45 7.02 23.22
CA GLU A 19 4.80 8.33 23.14
C GLU A 19 4.44 8.72 21.70
N GLN A 20 5.35 8.48 20.74
CA GLN A 20 5.05 8.72 19.32
C GLN A 20 3.88 7.87 18.81
N PHE A 21 3.85 6.58 19.16
CA PHE A 21 2.74 5.71 18.79
C PHE A 21 1.42 6.11 19.46
N ALA A 22 1.46 6.59 20.71
CA ALA A 22 0.28 7.13 21.39
C ALA A 22 -0.26 8.37 20.66
N VAL A 23 0.61 9.27 20.19
CA VAL A 23 0.22 10.43 19.36
C VAL A 23 -0.45 9.97 18.07
N TRP A 24 0.09 8.97 17.37
CA TRP A 24 -0.51 8.42 16.16
C TRP A 24 -1.84 7.74 16.42
N GLN A 25 -1.97 7.00 17.52
CA GLN A 25 -3.24 6.41 17.94
C GLN A 25 -4.29 7.48 18.17
N GLN A 26 -3.96 8.57 18.87
CA GLN A 26 -4.86 9.70 19.07
C GLN A 26 -5.24 10.36 17.74
N LEU A 27 -4.27 10.58 16.85
CA LEU A 27 -4.52 11.14 15.52
C LEU A 27 -5.47 10.27 14.70
N TRP A 28 -5.30 8.95 14.75
CA TRP A 28 -6.23 8.01 14.11
C TRP A 28 -7.64 8.16 14.70
N HIS A 29 -7.79 8.10 16.02
CA HIS A 29 -9.11 8.22 16.65
C HIS A 29 -9.80 9.55 16.32
N GLN A 30 -9.06 10.65 16.21
CA GLN A 30 -9.63 11.98 16.00
C GLN A 30 -9.86 12.32 14.53
N ARG A 31 -9.00 11.86 13.63
CA ARG A 31 -8.98 12.30 12.22
C ARG A 31 -9.05 11.17 11.19
N GLY A 32 -8.96 9.92 11.61
CA GLY A 32 -9.00 8.76 10.73
C GLY A 32 -7.63 8.18 10.39
N VAL A 33 -7.64 7.02 9.73
CA VAL A 33 -6.44 6.23 9.44
C VAL A 33 -5.51 6.92 8.43
N LEU A 34 -6.06 7.58 7.41
CA LEU A 34 -5.25 8.19 6.35
C LEU A 34 -4.44 9.40 6.85
N PRO A 35 -5.01 10.35 7.63
CA PRO A 35 -4.21 11.41 8.26
C PRO A 35 -3.11 10.87 9.19
N MET A 36 -3.39 9.80 9.93
CA MET A 36 -2.38 9.15 10.77
C MET A 36 -1.24 8.55 9.94
N LEU A 37 -1.55 7.78 8.89
CA LEU A 37 -0.55 7.18 8.02
C LEU A 37 0.32 8.25 7.32
N ARG A 38 -0.28 9.37 6.90
CA ARG A 38 0.47 10.50 6.33
C ARG A 38 1.44 11.13 7.33
N ASP A 39 1.01 11.33 8.58
CA ASP A 39 1.89 11.86 9.63
C ASP A 39 3.05 10.90 9.93
N VAL A 40 2.78 9.58 10.00
CA VAL A 40 3.82 8.54 10.11
C VAL A 40 4.83 8.65 8.95
N MET A 41 4.34 8.73 7.72
CA MET A 41 5.19 8.84 6.53
C MET A 41 6.13 10.06 6.58
N ILE A 42 5.61 11.22 6.98
CA ILE A 42 6.39 12.46 7.08
C ILE A 42 7.42 12.35 8.22
N ARG A 43 6.99 11.98 9.43
CA ARG A 43 7.88 11.93 10.61
C ARG A 43 8.99 10.89 10.50
N ARG A 44 8.75 9.83 9.73
CA ARG A 44 9.72 8.75 9.51
C ARG A 44 10.43 8.84 8.16
N GLN A 45 10.20 9.91 7.39
CA GLN A 45 10.79 10.11 6.06
C GLN A 45 10.60 8.87 5.16
N LEU A 46 9.42 8.23 5.26
CA LEU A 46 9.17 6.98 4.56
C LEU A 46 9.11 7.20 3.05
N ALA A 47 8.64 8.36 2.61
CA ALA A 47 8.57 8.68 1.19
C ALA A 47 9.97 8.73 0.56
N GLU A 48 10.89 9.47 1.18
CA GLU A 48 12.28 9.61 0.74
C GLU A 48 12.99 8.26 0.77
N ASN A 49 12.85 7.53 1.87
CA ASN A 49 13.45 6.20 2.04
C ASN A 49 12.92 5.18 1.02
N MET A 50 11.63 5.24 0.68
CA MET A 50 11.05 4.37 -0.34
C MET A 50 11.52 4.77 -1.74
N LEU A 51 11.52 6.06 -2.09
CA LEU A 51 11.97 6.55 -3.39
C LEU A 51 13.44 6.22 -3.69
N ALA A 52 14.28 6.16 -2.65
CA ALA A 52 15.68 5.73 -2.77
C ALA A 52 15.86 4.20 -2.97
N SER A 53 14.79 3.41 -2.88
CA SER A 53 14.82 1.96 -3.01
C SER A 53 14.31 1.48 -4.37
N GLU A 54 14.66 0.24 -4.74
CA GLU A 54 14.15 -0.38 -5.97
C GLU A 54 12.61 -0.43 -5.98
N ASN A 55 12.01 -0.10 -7.12
CA ASN A 55 10.56 0.05 -7.29
C ASN A 55 9.90 1.04 -6.29
N GLY A 56 10.68 2.01 -5.79
CA GLY A 56 10.27 2.97 -4.78
C GLY A 56 8.98 3.74 -5.09
N GLU A 57 8.87 4.25 -6.32
CA GLU A 57 7.67 4.97 -6.78
C GLU A 57 6.40 4.11 -6.67
N ARG A 58 6.46 2.86 -7.14
CA ARG A 58 5.34 1.90 -7.03
C ARG A 58 4.97 1.65 -5.59
N ARG A 59 5.94 1.34 -4.74
CA ARG A 59 5.70 1.04 -3.32
C ARG A 59 5.08 2.24 -2.60
N LEU A 60 5.54 3.45 -2.90
CA LEU A 60 5.01 4.68 -2.32
C LEU A 60 3.56 4.93 -2.76
N THR A 61 3.27 4.79 -4.06
CA THR A 61 1.90 4.94 -4.57
C THR A 61 0.97 3.87 -4.04
N ASP A 62 1.41 2.61 -3.97
CA ASP A 62 0.62 1.52 -3.40
C ASP A 62 0.31 1.77 -1.92
N LEU A 63 1.26 2.32 -1.15
CA LEU A 63 1.04 2.68 0.25
C LEU A 63 0.00 3.82 0.38
N MET A 64 0.11 4.86 -0.45
CA MET A 64 -0.87 5.95 -0.44
C MET A 64 -2.27 5.46 -0.79
N HIS A 65 -2.37 4.62 -1.83
CA HIS A 65 -3.64 4.03 -2.26
C HIS A 65 -4.23 3.10 -1.19
N LEU A 66 -3.41 2.29 -0.53
CA LEU A 66 -3.85 1.47 0.61
C LEU A 66 -4.42 2.34 1.73
N GLY A 67 -3.82 3.51 2.00
CA GLY A 67 -4.38 4.48 2.96
C GLY A 67 -5.78 4.97 2.57
N GLU A 68 -6.02 5.23 1.29
CA GLU A 68 -7.34 5.64 0.78
C GLU A 68 -8.38 4.52 0.94
N LEU A 69 -8.03 3.30 0.55
CA LEU A 69 -8.90 2.12 0.70
C LEU A 69 -9.26 1.85 2.17
N LEU A 70 -8.29 1.99 3.08
CA LEU A 70 -8.54 1.84 4.51
C LEU A 70 -9.41 2.97 5.06
N GLN A 71 -9.25 4.20 4.56
CA GLN A 71 -10.09 5.33 4.96
C GLN A 71 -11.55 5.12 4.51
N GLU A 72 -11.77 4.63 3.29
CA GLU A 72 -13.10 4.29 2.80
C GLU A 72 -13.73 3.16 3.63
N ALA A 73 -12.99 2.07 3.84
CA ALA A 73 -13.45 0.94 4.66
C ALA A 73 -13.76 1.36 6.11
N SER A 74 -13.01 2.32 6.67
CA SER A 74 -13.21 2.79 8.04
C SER A 74 -14.58 3.43 8.28
N VAL A 75 -15.25 3.95 7.24
CA VAL A 75 -16.60 4.53 7.36
C VAL A 75 -17.63 3.49 7.77
N GLN A 76 -17.42 2.23 7.40
CA GLN A 76 -18.33 1.12 7.69
C GLN A 76 -17.96 0.35 8.97
N LEU A 77 -16.87 0.73 9.65
CA LEU A 77 -16.30 -0.01 10.75
C LEU A 77 -16.27 0.84 12.02
N GLU A 78 -16.75 0.26 13.12
CA GLU A 78 -16.98 0.99 14.38
C GLU A 78 -15.70 1.24 15.21
N SER A 79 -14.56 0.66 14.84
CA SER A 79 -13.31 0.84 15.60
C SER A 79 -12.03 0.62 14.79
N PRO A 80 -10.89 1.22 15.21
CA PRO A 80 -9.57 0.92 14.64
C PRO A 80 -9.22 -0.58 14.64
N HIS A 81 -9.57 -1.30 15.72
CA HIS A 81 -9.35 -2.75 15.79
C HIS A 81 -10.16 -3.52 14.73
N ALA A 82 -11.39 -3.10 14.44
CA ALA A 82 -12.19 -3.68 13.37
C ALA A 82 -11.53 -3.43 11.99
N LEU A 83 -10.94 -2.26 11.77
CA LEU A 83 -10.20 -1.94 10.54
C LEU A 83 -8.92 -2.79 10.39
N VAL A 84 -8.16 -2.99 11.47
CA VAL A 84 -6.98 -3.88 11.45
C VAL A 84 -7.39 -5.31 11.12
N ARG A 85 -8.47 -5.81 11.71
CA ARG A 85 -9.00 -7.15 11.41
C ARG A 85 -9.47 -7.25 9.96
N PHE A 86 -10.17 -6.24 9.46
CA PHE A 86 -10.58 -6.16 8.06
C PHE A 86 -9.38 -6.23 7.12
N LEU A 87 -8.33 -5.44 7.36
CA LEU A 87 -7.10 -5.48 6.57
C LEU A 87 -6.46 -6.88 6.59
N ALA A 88 -6.34 -7.49 7.77
CA ALA A 88 -5.78 -8.83 7.91
C ALA A 88 -6.57 -9.88 7.11
N GLN A 89 -7.91 -9.78 7.09
CA GLN A 89 -8.77 -10.66 6.30
C GLN A 89 -8.55 -10.46 4.79
N GLN A 90 -8.43 -9.22 4.33
CA GLN A 90 -8.17 -8.92 2.92
C GLN A 90 -6.78 -9.40 2.47
N ILE A 91 -5.78 -9.33 3.34
CA ILE A 91 -4.44 -9.89 3.08
C ILE A 91 -4.50 -11.42 3.00
N ALA A 92 -5.25 -12.07 3.90
CA ALA A 92 -5.36 -13.53 3.94
C ALA A 92 -6.19 -14.11 2.78
N ARG A 93 -7.15 -13.33 2.26
CA ARG A 93 -8.04 -13.73 1.17
C ARG A 93 -8.07 -12.64 0.09
N PRO A 94 -6.96 -12.47 -0.66
CA PRO A 94 -6.91 -11.44 -1.67
C PRO A 94 -7.95 -11.73 -2.75
N ASN A 95 -8.83 -10.77 -3.00
CA ASN A 95 -9.79 -10.87 -4.08
C ASN A 95 -9.05 -10.77 -5.42
N SER A 96 -8.90 -11.89 -6.12
CA SER A 96 -8.22 -11.97 -7.42
C SER A 96 -8.90 -11.15 -8.52
N GLN A 97 -10.16 -10.73 -8.33
CA GLN A 97 -10.84 -9.81 -9.26
C GLN A 97 -10.50 -8.33 -8.98
N ALA A 98 -10.13 -7.99 -7.74
CA ALA A 98 -9.75 -6.63 -7.33
C ALA A 98 -8.31 -6.25 -7.72
N SER A 99 -7.43 -7.22 -7.99
CA SER A 99 -6.08 -6.94 -8.52
C SER A 99 -6.11 -6.17 -9.85
N SER A 100 -7.22 -6.24 -10.57
CA SER A 100 -7.45 -5.48 -11.81
C SER A 100 -7.63 -3.96 -11.62
N GLN A 101 -7.74 -3.50 -10.36
CA GLN A 101 -7.91 -2.10 -9.94
C GLN A 101 -6.62 -1.44 -9.42
N GLN A 102 -5.46 -2.10 -9.50
CA GLN A 102 -4.19 -1.43 -9.17
C GLN A 102 -4.02 -0.18 -10.04
N LEU A 103 -3.71 0.94 -9.38
CA LEU A 103 -3.49 2.22 -10.03
C LEU A 103 -2.29 2.10 -10.98
N ARG A 104 -2.51 2.35 -12.28
CA ARG A 104 -1.40 2.44 -13.25
C ARG A 104 -0.62 3.72 -12.96
N LEU A 105 0.69 3.59 -12.79
CA LEU A 105 1.59 4.72 -12.66
C LEU A 105 1.82 5.38 -14.01
N GLU A 106 2.20 6.66 -13.99
CA GLU A 106 2.68 7.34 -15.20
C GLU A 106 3.98 6.69 -15.72
N SER A 107 4.87 6.22 -14.84
CA SER A 107 6.08 5.48 -15.22
C SER A 107 5.78 4.13 -15.90
N ASP A 108 4.63 3.51 -15.63
CA ASP A 108 4.18 2.30 -16.35
C ASP A 108 3.92 2.56 -17.84
N ARG A 109 3.73 3.82 -18.27
CA ARG A 109 3.54 4.14 -19.69
C ARG A 109 4.76 3.84 -20.56
N HIS A 110 5.94 3.80 -19.96
CA HIS A 110 7.20 3.48 -20.66
C HIS A 110 7.53 1.98 -20.62
N LEU A 111 6.66 1.13 -20.03
CA LEU A 111 6.85 -0.31 -19.93
C LEU A 111 6.05 -1.07 -21.01
N VAL A 112 6.49 -2.29 -21.31
CA VAL A 112 5.73 -3.23 -22.14
C VAL A 112 4.40 -3.54 -21.45
N GLN A 113 3.28 -3.34 -22.15
CA GLN A 113 1.96 -3.61 -21.60
C GLN A 113 1.56 -5.07 -21.82
N ILE A 114 1.44 -5.84 -20.74
CA ILE A 114 0.84 -7.18 -20.76
C ILE A 114 -0.63 -7.05 -20.35
N ILE A 115 -1.52 -7.33 -21.30
CA ILE A 115 -2.98 -7.28 -21.08
C ILE A 115 -3.64 -8.53 -21.63
N THR A 116 -4.82 -8.86 -21.11
CA THR A 116 -5.63 -9.94 -21.67
C THR A 116 -6.30 -9.51 -22.98
N ILE A 117 -6.62 -10.47 -23.85
CA ILE A 117 -7.34 -10.22 -25.12
C ILE A 117 -8.67 -9.48 -24.86
N HIS A 118 -9.36 -9.81 -23.76
CA HIS A 118 -10.59 -9.13 -23.39
C HIS A 118 -10.37 -7.64 -23.06
N LYS A 119 -9.32 -7.30 -22.29
CA LYS A 119 -8.97 -5.91 -21.95
C LYS A 119 -8.43 -5.12 -23.16
N SER A 120 -7.98 -5.77 -24.23
CA SER A 120 -7.45 -5.09 -25.43
C SER A 120 -8.52 -4.65 -26.43
N LYS A 121 -9.79 -5.04 -26.24
CA LYS A 121 -10.87 -4.69 -27.16
C LYS A 121 -11.04 -3.16 -27.24
N GLY A 122 -10.92 -2.60 -28.45
CA GLY A 122 -11.02 -1.15 -28.70
C GLY A 122 -9.72 -0.37 -28.45
N LEU A 123 -8.64 -1.04 -28.04
CA LEU A 123 -7.32 -0.43 -27.91
C LEU A 123 -6.48 -0.70 -29.17
N GLN A 124 -5.56 0.22 -29.46
CA GLN A 124 -4.60 0.10 -30.57
C GLN A 124 -3.18 0.28 -30.04
N TYR A 125 -2.26 -0.52 -30.58
CA TYR A 125 -0.84 -0.52 -30.20
C TYR A 125 0.03 -0.57 -31.45
N PRO A 126 1.18 0.12 -31.47
CA PRO A 126 2.08 0.11 -32.63
C PRO A 126 2.70 -1.27 -32.90
N LEU A 127 2.92 -2.07 -31.85
CA LEU A 127 3.40 -3.44 -31.94
C LEU A 127 2.66 -4.32 -30.92
N VAL A 128 2.24 -5.52 -31.32
CA VAL A 128 1.55 -6.49 -30.47
C VAL A 128 2.25 -7.84 -30.57
N TRP A 129 2.49 -8.49 -29.42
CA TRP A 129 3.03 -9.84 -29.35
C TRP A 129 1.99 -10.79 -28.74
N LEU A 130 1.74 -11.94 -29.39
CA LEU A 130 0.77 -12.95 -28.96
C LEU A 130 1.46 -14.31 -28.75
N PRO A 131 2.17 -14.51 -27.62
CA PRO A 131 3.06 -15.66 -27.44
C PRO A 131 2.32 -17.00 -27.35
N PHE A 132 1.03 -16.99 -27.02
CA PHE A 132 0.23 -18.19 -26.77
C PHE A 132 -1.01 -18.30 -27.65
N ALA A 133 -1.07 -17.59 -28.79
CA ALA A 133 -2.25 -17.57 -29.66
C ALA A 133 -2.70 -18.97 -30.11
N ALA A 134 -1.74 -19.89 -30.32
CA ALA A 134 -2.01 -21.26 -30.76
C ALA A 134 -2.20 -22.28 -29.61
N GLY A 135 -2.11 -21.85 -28.35
CA GLY A 135 -2.18 -22.72 -27.16
C GLY A 135 -3.57 -22.87 -26.55
N PHE A 136 -4.59 -22.19 -27.09
CA PHE A 136 -5.96 -22.27 -26.59
C PHE A 136 -6.58 -23.60 -27.05
N ARG A 137 -6.76 -24.54 -26.12
CA ARG A 137 -7.54 -25.79 -26.31
C ARG A 137 -8.83 -25.71 -25.53
#